data_AF-A0A1J3HXH3-F1
#
_entry.id   AF-A0A1J3HXH3-F1
#
_cell.length_a   1.000
_cell.length_b   1.000
_cell.length_c   1.000
_cell.angle_alpha   90.00
_cell.angle_beta   90.00
_cell.angle_gamma   90.00
#
_symmetry.space_group_name_H-M   'P 1'
#
loop_
_entity.id
_entity.type
_entity.pdbx_description
1 polymer ?
#
loop_
_entity_poly.entity_id
_entity_poly.type
_entity_poly.pdbx_seq_one_letter_code
_entity_poly.pdbx_strand_id
1 'polypeptide(L)'
;FEHFCIHAGGRAVIDEIEKSLQLSPVHAEPARMTLHRFGNTSSSSTWYELAYIEAKGRMRRGNRVWQIAFGSGFKCNSAVWEALRNVKPSKNSPWEDCIHKYPVTLSY
;
A
#
# COMPACT_ATOMS: atom_id res chain seq x y z
N PHE A 1 9.22 2.38 -10.17
CA PHE A 1 8.94 1.53 -9.00
C PHE A 1 7.83 0.59 -9.37
N GLU A 2 7.91 -0.64 -8.90
CA GLU A 2 6.94 -1.69 -9.23
C GLU A 2 5.77 -1.65 -8.24
N HIS A 3 6.01 -1.18 -7.01
CA HIS A 3 5.00 -1.07 -5.96
C HIS A 3 5.14 0.24 -5.18
N PHE A 4 4.02 0.69 -4.62
CA PHE A 4 3.94 1.89 -3.78
C PHE A 4 3.17 1.57 -2.51
N CYS A 5 3.59 2.16 -1.38
CA CYS A 5 2.79 2.23 -0.16
C CYS A 5 2.65 3.71 0.21
N ILE A 6 1.43 4.22 0.11
CA ILE A 6 1.07 5.61 0.33
C ILE A 6 0.27 5.64 1.62
N HIS A 7 0.84 6.22 2.68
CA HIS A 7 0.21 6.26 4.00
C HIS A 7 -1.27 6.61 3.90
N ALA A 8 -2.10 5.66 4.35
CA ALA A 8 -3.55 5.77 4.43
C ALA A 8 -4.02 6.80 5.49
N GLY A 9 -3.51 8.03 5.44
CA GLY A 9 -3.89 9.15 6.29
C GLY A 9 -5.34 9.58 6.08
N GLY A 10 -5.81 9.42 4.84
CA GLY A 10 -7.16 9.69 4.38
C GLY A 10 -7.23 9.67 2.86
N ARG A 11 -8.44 9.62 2.30
CA ARG A 11 -8.66 9.53 0.84
C ARG A 11 -7.98 10.66 0.07
N ALA A 12 -8.15 11.91 0.52
CA ALA A 12 -7.59 13.08 -0.16
C ALA A 12 -6.05 13.01 -0.28
N VAL A 13 -5.37 12.46 0.72
CA VAL A 13 -3.90 12.28 0.67
C VAL A 13 -3.52 11.26 -0.40
N ILE A 14 -4.25 10.14 -0.48
CA ILE A 14 -4.01 9.11 -1.50
C ILE A 14 -4.26 9.67 -2.90
N ASP A 15 -5.38 10.39 -3.10
CA ASP A 15 -5.77 10.99 -4.38
C ASP A 15 -4.72 12.00 -4.87
N GLU A 16 -4.23 12.88 -3.98
CA GLU A 16 -3.23 13.89 -4.33
C GLU A 16 -1.86 13.28 -4.65
N ILE A 17 -1.46 12.20 -3.97
CA ILE A 17 -0.19 11.51 -4.27
C ILE A 17 -0.29 10.73 -5.58
N GLU A 18 -1.39 10.02 -5.82
CA GLU A 18 -1.66 9.32 -7.08
C GLU A 18 -1.57 10.30 -8.25
N LYS A 19 -2.23 11.45 -8.14
CA LYS A 19 -2.21 12.50 -9.16
C LYS A 19 -0.84 13.14 -9.32
N SER A 20 -0.21 13.56 -8.23
CA SER A 20 1.07 14.31 -8.26
C SER A 20 2.23 13.48 -8.79
N LEU A 21 2.23 12.17 -8.53
CA LEU A 21 3.24 11.23 -9.02
C LEU A 21 2.81 10.50 -10.31
N GLN A 22 1.65 10.84 -10.87
CA GLN A 22 1.08 10.23 -12.08
C GLN A 22 1.02 8.69 -11.99
N LEU A 23 0.60 8.20 -10.82
CA LEU A 23 0.53 6.76 -10.56
C LEU A 23 -0.67 6.15 -11.27
N SER A 24 -0.51 4.91 -11.73
CA SER A 24 -1.63 4.12 -12.19
C SER A 24 -2.54 3.67 -11.03
N PRO A 25 -3.82 3.35 -11.27
CA PRO A 25 -4.74 2.93 -10.22
C PRO A 25 -4.27 1.72 -9.40
N VAL A 26 -3.53 0.79 -10.03
CA VAL A 26 -2.99 -0.40 -9.33
C VAL A 26 -1.92 -0.04 -8.30
N HIS A 27 -1.24 1.11 -8.45
CA HIS A 27 -0.28 1.60 -7.45
C HIS A 27 -0.97 2.20 -6.22
N ALA A 28 -2.13 2.83 -6.39
CA ALA A 28 -2.92 3.39 -5.27
C ALA A 28 -3.83 2.35 -4.59
N GLU A 29 -4.12 1.24 -5.28
CA GLU A 29 -4.97 0.15 -4.79
C GLU A 29 -4.60 -0.33 -3.37
N PRO A 30 -3.32 -0.62 -3.01
CA PRO A 30 -2.98 -1.08 -1.67
C PRO A 30 -3.39 -0.08 -0.57
N ALA A 31 -3.11 1.21 -0.78
CA ALA A 31 -3.46 2.28 0.15
C ALA A 31 -4.99 2.40 0.30
N ARG A 32 -5.72 2.38 -0.82
CA ARG A 32 -7.18 2.46 -0.84
C ARG A 32 -7.85 1.27 -0.15
N MET A 33 -7.38 0.05 -0.44
CA MET A 33 -7.94 -1.16 0.17
C MET A 33 -7.60 -1.26 1.65
N THR A 34 -6.38 -0.86 2.04
CA THR A 34 -5.98 -0.76 3.44
C THR A 34 -6.84 0.23 4.20
N LEU A 35 -7.04 1.44 3.65
CA LEU A 35 -7.91 2.45 4.23
C LEU A 35 -9.35 1.96 4.35
N HIS A 36 -9.89 1.32 3.30
CA HIS A 36 -11.24 0.77 3.30
C HIS A 36 -11.43 -0.29 4.41
N ARG A 37 -10.48 -1.22 4.56
CA ARG A 37 -10.62 -2.34 5.50
C ARG A 37 -10.31 -1.97 6.93
N PHE A 38 -9.20 -1.29 7.15
CA PHE A 38 -8.60 -1.08 8.48
C PHE A 38 -8.71 0.36 8.95
N GLY A 39 -9.18 1.28 8.11
CA GLY A 39 -9.08 2.70 8.38
C GLY A 39 -7.63 3.19 8.40
N ASN A 40 -7.44 4.37 8.97
CA ASN A 40 -6.10 4.92 9.18
C ASN A 40 -5.48 4.28 10.44
N THR A 41 -4.55 3.34 10.24
CA THR A 41 -3.79 2.69 11.31
C THR A 41 -2.50 3.45 11.66
N SER A 42 -2.50 4.76 11.44
CA SER A 42 -1.39 5.68 11.68
C SER A 42 -0.11 5.24 10.95
N SER A 43 1.04 5.30 11.62
CA SER A 43 2.35 4.93 11.06
C SER A 43 2.41 3.51 10.50
N SER A 44 1.55 2.60 10.96
CA SER A 44 1.56 1.21 10.51
C SER A 44 0.86 0.97 9.16
N SER A 45 0.10 1.94 8.64
CA SER A 45 -0.67 1.78 7.39
C SER A 45 0.19 1.29 6.23
N THR A 46 1.40 1.82 6.05
CA THR A 46 2.29 1.43 4.95
C THR A 46 2.76 -0.03 5.02
N TRP A 47 2.76 -0.64 6.21
CA TRP A 47 3.07 -2.06 6.39
C TRP A 47 1.88 -2.95 6.07
N TYR A 48 0.65 -2.51 6.37
CA TYR A 48 -0.56 -3.21 5.94
C TYR A 48 -0.70 -3.18 4.41
N GLU A 49 -0.30 -2.08 3.77
CA GLU A 49 -0.25 -1.93 2.32
C GLU A 49 0.81 -2.86 1.70
N LEU A 50 2.00 -2.94 2.29
CA LEU A 50 3.02 -3.90 1.85
C LEU A 50 2.51 -5.34 1.99
N ALA A 51 1.89 -5.68 3.11
CA ALA A 51 1.29 -7.00 3.32
C ALA A 51 0.16 -7.30 2.33
N TYR A 52 -0.59 -6.28 1.87
CA TYR A 52 -1.58 -6.42 0.80
C TYR A 52 -0.92 -6.82 -0.51
N ILE A 53 0.16 -6.11 -0.90
CA ILE A 53 0.93 -6.39 -2.12
C ILE A 53 1.49 -7.82 -2.11
N GLU A 54 2.06 -8.23 -0.97
CA GLU A 54 2.57 -9.59 -0.77
C GLU A 54 1.45 -10.64 -0.81
N ALA A 55 0.30 -10.37 -0.18
CA ALA A 55 -0.85 -11.26 -0.19
C ALA A 55 -1.47 -11.42 -1.60
N LYS A 56 -1.38 -10.39 -2.45
CA LYS A 56 -1.71 -10.48 -3.87
C LYS A 56 -0.71 -11.29 -4.70
N GLY A 57 0.40 -11.75 -4.11
CA GLY A 57 1.45 -12.47 -4.82
C GLY A 57 2.17 -11.62 -5.87
N ARG A 58 2.11 -10.29 -5.74
CA ARG A 58 2.67 -9.34 -6.74
C ARG A 58 4.17 -9.08 -6.55
N MET A 59 4.73 -9.43 -5.39
CA MET A 59 6.10 -9.11 -5.03
C MET A 59 7.12 -10.15 -5.54
N ARG A 60 7.98 -9.74 -6.48
CA ARG A 60 9.03 -10.57 -7.09
C ARG A 60 10.43 -10.06 -6.74
N ARG A 61 11.44 -10.93 -6.84
CA ARG A 61 12.85 -10.55 -6.67
C ARG A 61 13.21 -9.37 -7.59
N GLY A 62 13.91 -8.38 -7.05
CA GLY A 62 14.31 -7.15 -7.74
C GLY A 62 13.20 -6.10 -7.85
N ASN A 63 11.96 -6.39 -7.43
CA ASN A 63 10.92 -5.35 -7.34
C ASN A 63 11.30 -4.34 -6.26
N ARG A 64 11.04 -3.07 -6.55
CA ARG A 64 11.23 -1.97 -5.62
C ARG A 64 9.90 -1.44 -5.12
N VAL A 65 9.83 -1.23 -3.81
CA VAL A 65 8.70 -0.62 -3.11
C VAL A 65 9.11 0.76 -2.65
N TRP A 66 8.29 1.77 -2.96
CA TRP A 66 8.43 3.10 -2.36
C TRP A 66 7.37 3.31 -1.28
N GLN A 67 7.80 3.43 -0.03
CA GLN A 67 6.94 3.86 1.07
C GLN A 67 7.00 5.38 1.22
N ILE A 68 5.83 6.00 1.27
CA ILE A 68 5.65 7.45 1.42
C ILE A 68 4.68 7.66 2.58
N ALA A 69 5.13 8.30 3.66
CA ALA A 69 4.33 8.52 4.85
C ALA A 69 4.31 9.99 5.28
N PHE A 70 3.14 10.46 5.73
CA PHE A 70 2.94 11.82 6.20
C PHE A 70 2.65 11.82 7.71
N GLY A 71 3.25 12.76 8.43
CA GLY A 71 3.08 12.94 9.86
C GLY A 71 2.66 14.35 10.23
N SER A 72 2.52 14.63 11.53
CA SER A 72 2.15 15.95 12.03
C SER A 72 3.15 17.04 11.60
N GLY A 73 2.63 18.19 11.18
CA GLY A 73 3.43 19.37 10.84
C GLY A 73 4.17 19.30 9.50
N PHE A 74 3.47 18.89 8.43
CA PHE A 74 3.99 18.78 7.05
C PHE A 74 5.20 17.85 6.88
N LYS A 75 5.44 16.95 7.83
CA LYS A 75 6.55 15.99 7.74
C LYS A 75 6.22 14.89 6.75
N CYS A 76 7.18 14.60 5.87
CA CYS A 76 7.13 13.48 4.96
C CYS A 76 8.34 12.56 5.24
N ASN A 77 8.10 11.25 5.32
CA ASN A 77 9.12 10.22 5.37
C ASN A 77 9.01 9.37 4.11
N SER A 78 10.16 9.05 3.50
CA SER A 78 10.22 8.22 2.31
C SER A 78 11.31 7.15 2.47
N ALA A 79 10.97 5.91 2.14
CA ALA A 79 11.90 4.78 2.13
C ALA A 79 11.72 3.93 0.86
N VAL A 80 12.83 3.46 0.31
CA VAL A 80 12.84 2.55 -0.84
C VAL A 80 13.40 1.21 -0.40
N TRP A 81 12.65 0.15 -0.72
CA TRP A 81 13.02 -1.23 -0.44
C TRP A 81 13.18 -2.00 -1.74
N GLU A 82 14.10 -2.97 -1.77
CA GLU A 82 14.23 -3.93 -2.87
C GLU A 82 13.96 -5.35 -2.35
N ALA A 83 13.10 -6.09 -3.05
CA ALA A 83 12.82 -7.47 -2.74
C ALA A 83 14.01 -8.37 -3.13
N LEU A 84 14.74 -8.88 -2.13
CA LEU A 84 15.90 -9.75 -2.36
C LEU A 84 15.53 -11.16 -2.87
N ARG A 85 14.24 -11.52 -2.80
CA ARG A 85 13.69 -12.82 -3.20
C ARG A 85 12.24 -12.67 -3.65
N ASN A 86 11.72 -13.71 -4.31
CA ASN A 86 10.28 -13.81 -4.55
C ASN A 86 9.56 -13.99 -3.22
N VAL A 87 8.62 -13.09 -2.90
CA VAL A 87 7.88 -13.14 -1.64
C VAL A 87 6.58 -13.92 -1.87
N LYS A 88 6.39 -14.98 -1.08
CA LYS A 88 5.15 -15.76 -1.11
C LYS A 88 4.12 -15.11 -0.16
N PRO A 89 2.82 -15.13 -0.50
CA PRO A 89 1.77 -14.74 0.44
C PRO A 89 1.95 -15.47 1.78
N SER A 90 1.97 -14.70 2.89
CA SER A 90 2.08 -15.26 4.23
C SER A 90 0.72 -15.75 4.74
N LYS A 91 0.71 -16.94 5.35
CA LYS A 91 -0.44 -17.48 6.10
C LYS A 91 -0.70 -16.77 7.44
N ASN A 92 0.13 -15.81 7.83
CA ASN A 92 -0.10 -14.99 9.02
C ASN A 92 -0.25 -13.51 8.65
N SER A 93 -0.62 -13.22 7.40
CA SER A 93 -0.85 -11.86 6.93
C SER A 93 -2.21 -11.36 7.44
N PRO A 94 -2.35 -10.06 7.77
CA PRO A 94 -3.65 -9.46 8.07
C PRO A 94 -4.65 -9.61 6.92
N TRP A 95 -4.21 -10.00 5.72
CA TRP A 95 -5.03 -10.20 4.53
C TRP A 95 -5.38 -11.66 4.21
N GLU A 96 -4.86 -12.63 4.96
CA GLU A 96 -4.95 -14.06 4.61
C GLU A 96 -6.38 -14.52 4.30
N ASP A 97 -7.32 -14.18 5.17
CA ASP A 97 -8.69 -14.66 5.18
C ASP A 97 -9.59 -14.04 4.12
N CYS A 98 -9.18 -12.93 3.51
CA CYS A 98 -10.07 -12.17 2.62
C CYS A 98 -9.40 -11.47 1.44
N ILE A 99 -8.09 -11.64 1.20
CA ILE A 99 -7.41 -11.00 0.07
C ILE A 99 -8.08 -11.27 -1.28
N HIS A 100 -8.73 -12.43 -1.42
CA HIS A 100 -9.48 -12.84 -2.60
C HIS A 100 -10.74 -12.00 -2.86
N LYS A 101 -11.25 -11.26 -1.86
CA LYS A 101 -12.42 -10.36 -1.96
C LYS A 101 -12.05 -8.96 -2.42
N TYR A 102 -10.76 -8.66 -2.52
CA TYR A 102 -10.23 -7.35 -2.92
C TYR A 102 -9.69 -7.39 -4.35
N PRO A 103 -9.53 -6.25 -5.05
CA PRO A 103 -10.04 -4.94 -4.66
C PRO A 103 -11.57 -4.92 -4.70
N VAL A 104 -12.17 -4.09 -3.84
CA VAL A 104 -13.60 -3.78 -3.91
C VAL A 104 -13.80 -2.52 -4.76
N THR A 105 -14.94 -2.42 -5.43
CA THR A 105 -15.33 -1.16 -6.08
C THR A 105 -15.65 -0.13 -5.01
N LEU A 106 -14.91 0.96 -5.00
CA LEU A 106 -15.17 2.07 -4.09
C LEU A 106 -16.19 3.01 -4.73
N SER A 107 -17.37 3.12 -4.14
CA SER A 107 -18.42 4.04 -4.60
C SER A 107 -18.22 5.40 -3.96
N TYR A 108 -17.55 6.31 -4.65
CA TYR A 108 -17.51 7.71 -4.24
C TYR A 108 -17.45 8.65 -5.44
#